data_AF-A0A1V2A8K3-F1
#
_entry.id   AF-A0A1V2A8K3-F1
#
_cell.length_a   1.000
_cell.length_b   1.000
_cell.length_c   1.000
_cell.angle_alpha   90.00
_cell.angle_beta   90.00
_cell.angle_gamma   90.00
#
_symmetry.space_group_name_H-M   'P 1'
#
loop_
_entity.id
_entity.type
_entity.pdbx_description
1 polymer ?
#
loop_
_entity_poly.entity_id
_entity_poly.type
_entity_poly.pdbx_seq_one_letter_code
_entity_poly.pdbx_strand_id
1 'polypeptide(L)' 'MNINTVEQIKKYYGMEKNKEHLIQLMKQGDFLKCCEDKGYIYAVKIGENKGMDVMLKVALKNNEVEIMSVFEQQQIGAA' A
#
# COMPACT_ATOMS: atom_id res chain seq x y z
N MET A 1 -4.94 6.00 -12.93
CA MET A 1 -4.23 6.87 -11.96
C MET A 1 -3.37 7.94 -12.61
N ASN A 2 -3.49 9.19 -12.14
CA ASN A 2 -2.64 10.31 -12.55
C ASN A 2 -1.28 10.21 -11.83
N ILE A 3 -0.16 10.48 -12.51
CA ILE A 3 1.20 10.37 -11.92
C ILE A 3 1.32 11.23 -10.64
N ASN A 4 0.65 12.39 -10.63
CA ASN A 4 0.56 13.28 -9.47
C ASN A 4 -0.05 12.62 -8.22
N THR A 5 -0.99 11.69 -8.37
CA THR A 5 -1.65 11.03 -7.24
C THR A 5 -0.70 10.05 -6.55
N VAL A 6 0.10 9.31 -7.32
CA VAL A 6 1.10 8.36 -6.79
C VAL A 6 2.17 9.09 -5.98
N GLU A 7 2.69 10.19 -6.51
CA GLU A 7 3.70 10.99 -5.81
C GLU A 7 3.14 11.66 -4.55
N GLN A 8 1.88 12.13 -4.58
CA GLN A 8 1.22 12.66 -3.39
C GLN A 8 1.02 11.60 -2.31
N ILE A 9 0.61 10.38 -2.69
CA ILE A 9 0.46 9.26 -1.75
C ILE A 9 1.82 8.86 -1.16
N LYS A 10 2.87 8.79 -2.01
CA LYS A 10 4.24 8.54 -1.54
C LYS A 10 4.73 9.63 -0.58
N LYS A 11 4.46 10.91 -0.86
CA LYS A 11 4.78 12.01 0.06
C LYS A 11 3.98 11.92 1.36
N TYR A 12 2.69 11.59 1.28
CA TYR A 12 1.81 11.49 2.45
C TYR A 12 2.29 10.40 3.41
N TYR A 13 2.55 9.19 2.91
CA TYR A 13 3.03 8.08 3.74
C TYR A 13 4.55 8.09 3.98
N GLY A 14 5.30 8.95 3.29
CA GLY A 14 6.70 9.22 3.57
C GLY A 14 6.92 9.97 4.88
N MET A 15 5.91 10.68 5.39
CA MET A 15 5.95 11.32 6.71
C MET A 15 5.88 10.27 7.83
N GLU A 16 6.77 10.34 8.81
CA GLU A 16 6.86 9.37 9.92
C GLU A 16 5.53 9.12 10.64
N LYS A 17 4.74 10.18 10.91
CA LYS A 17 3.41 10.06 11.53
C LYS A 17 2.43 9.18 10.76
N ASN A 18 2.59 9.12 9.44
CA ASN A 18 1.69 8.35 8.58
C ASN A 18 2.22 6.93 8.30
N LYS A 19 3.49 6.65 8.65
CA LYS A 19 4.04 5.29 8.59
C LYS A 19 3.38 4.37 9.62
N GLU A 20 3.10 4.85 10.83
CA GLU A 20 2.38 4.06 11.83
C GLU A 20 0.98 3.66 11.35
N HIS A 21 0.26 4.61 10.74
CA HIS A 21 -1.04 4.32 10.13
C HIS A 21 -0.91 3.27 9.01
N LEU A 22 0.11 3.40 8.14
CA LEU A 22 0.37 2.41 7.10
C LEU A 22 0.67 1.02 7.68
N ILE A 23 1.46 0.93 8.76
CA ILE A 23 1.76 -0.33 9.45
C ILE A 23 0.48 -0.95 10.04
N GLN A 24 -0.43 -0.15 10.62
CA GLN A 24 -1.73 -0.66 11.09
C GLN A 24 -2.56 -1.22 9.94
N LEU A 25 -2.60 -0.51 8.80
CA LEU A 25 -3.29 -1.00 7.61
C LEU A 25 -2.63 -2.27 7.06
N MET A 26 -1.30 -2.40 7.12
CA MET A 26 -0.59 -3.63 6.72
C MET A 26 -0.98 -4.85 7.55
N LYS A 27 -1.37 -4.68 8.83
CA LYS A 27 -1.91 -5.80 9.64
C LYS A 27 -3.23 -6.34 9.12
N GLN A 28 -3.99 -5.51 8.38
CA GLN A 28 -5.24 -5.88 7.72
C GLN A 28 -5.07 -6.08 6.21
N GLY A 29 -3.87 -5.84 5.69
CA GLY A 29 -3.56 -5.94 4.27
C GLY A 29 -3.25 -7.37 3.86
N ASP A 30 -3.34 -7.62 2.56
CA ASP A 30 -3.05 -8.92 1.99
C ASP A 30 -1.54 -9.09 1.82
N PHE A 31 -0.99 -10.15 2.40
CA PHE A 31 0.38 -10.56 2.11
C PHE A 31 0.46 -11.06 0.66
N LEU A 32 1.38 -10.48 -0.12
CA LEU A 32 1.60 -10.88 -1.51
C LEU A 32 2.74 -11.89 -1.64
N LYS A 33 3.94 -11.52 -1.16
CA LYS A 33 5.15 -12.36 -1.26
C LYS A 33 6.28 -11.86 -0.37
N CYS A 34 7.27 -12.70 -0.12
CA CYS A 34 8.54 -12.31 0.49
C CYS A 34 9.65 -12.34 -0.57
N CYS A 35 10.60 -11.40 -0.52
CA CYS A 35 11.77 -11.33 -1.40
C CYS A 35 13.01 -10.95 -0.58
N GLU A 36 14.17 -11.54 -0.88
CA GLU A 36 15.41 -11.28 -0.11
C GLU A 36 15.88 -9.81 -0.17
N ASP A 37 15.70 -9.17 -1.33
CA ASP A 37 16.09 -7.78 -1.56
C ASP A 37 15.17 -6.79 -0.83
N LYS A 38 13.85 -6.98 -0.95
CA LYS A 38 12.79 -6.03 -0.51
C LYS A 38 12.10 -6.40 0.81
N GLY A 39 12.30 -7.60 1.34
CA GLY A 39 11.58 -8.12 2.51
C GLY A 39 10.16 -8.59 2.17
N TYR A 40 9.24 -8.41 3.11
CA TYR A 40 7.84 -8.82 2.99
C TYR A 40 7.04 -7.78 2.20
N ILE A 41 6.28 -8.22 1.20
CA ILE A 41 5.50 -7.36 0.33
C ILE A 41 4.01 -7.59 0.60
N TYR A 42 3.30 -6.49 0.87
CA TYR A 42 1.88 -6.45 1.17
C TYR A 42 1.12 -5.60 0.14
N ALA A 43 -0.13 -5.93 -0.10
CA ALA A 43 -1.12 -5.09 -0.74
C ALA A 43 -2.06 -4.51 0.33
N VAL A 44 -2.15 -3.19 0.39
CA VAL A 44 -2.87 -2.50 1.46
C VAL A 44 -3.92 -1.60 0.84
N LYS A 45 -5.20 -1.82 1.16
CA LYS A 45 -6.28 -0.92 0.75
C LYS A 45 -6.15 0.40 1.52
N ILE A 46 -6.03 1.51 0.79
CA ILE A 46 -5.95 2.85 1.37
C ILE A 46 -7.19 3.71 1.11
N GLY A 47 -8.11 3.22 0.29
CA GLY A 47 -9.35 3.92 -0.01
C GLY A 47 -10.08 3.31 -1.19
N GLU A 48 -11.08 4.05 -1.66
CA GLU A 48 -11.93 3.67 -2.78
C GLU A 48 -12.08 4.84 -3.73
N ASN A 49 -12.06 4.56 -5.03
CA ASN A 49 -12.22 5.55 -6.08
C ASN A 49 -13.16 4.99 -7.16
N LYS A 50 -14.34 5.60 -7.32
CA LYS A 50 -15.32 5.24 -8.37
C LYS A 50 -15.64 3.73 -8.44
N GLY A 51 -15.79 3.08 -7.29
CA GLY A 51 -16.09 1.64 -7.20
C GLY A 51 -14.88 0.71 -7.40
N MET A 52 -13.66 1.25 -7.38
CA MET A 52 -12.40 0.50 -7.37
C MET A 52 -11.68 0.72 -6.05
N ASP A 53 -11.09 -0.34 -5.50
CA ASP A 53 -10.19 -0.24 -4.35
C ASP A 53 -8.86 0.37 -4.78
N VAL A 54 -8.40 1.35 -4.01
CA VAL A 54 -7.07 1.93 -4.17
C VAL A 54 -6.11 1.16 -3.27
N MET A 55 -5.22 0.40 -3.89
CA MET A 55 -4.27 -0.48 -3.22
C MET A 55 -2.85 0.09 -3.26
N LEU A 56 -2.11 -0.09 -2.17
CA LEU A 56 -0.69 0.17 -2.05
C LEU A 56 0.10 -1.12 -2.00
N LYS A 57 1.11 -1.23 -2.86
CA LYS A 57 2.14 -2.26 -2.75
C LYS A 57 3.25 -1.76 -1.85
N VAL A 58 3.38 -2.36 -0.68
CA VAL A 58 4.28 -1.91 0.38
C VAL A 58 5.27 -3.02 0.70
N ALA A 59 6.56 -2.67 0.76
CA ALA A 59 7.62 -3.54 1.21
C ALA A 59 7.99 -3.21 2.67
N LEU A 60 8.19 -4.25 3.49
CA LEU A 60 8.61 -4.16 4.88
C LEU A 60 9.88 -4.99 5.07
N LYS A 61 10.98 -4.32 5.42
CA LYS A 61 12.28 -4.94 5.72
C LYS A 61 12.91 -4.25 6.92
N ASN A 62 13.29 -5.00 7.96
CA ASN A 62 13.93 -4.45 9.16
C ASN A 62 13.20 -3.25 9.78
N ASN A 63 11.87 -3.30 9.87
CA ASN A 63 10.99 -2.20 10.31
C ASN A 63 10.98 -0.94 9.41
N GLU A 64 11.67 -0.98 8.28
CA GLU A 64 11.58 0.05 7.26
C GLU A 64 10.47 -0.28 6.26
N VAL A 65 9.65 0.73 5.98
CA VAL A 65 8.49 0.65 5.09
C VAL A 65 8.80 1.42 3.81
N GLU A 66 8.68 0.74 2.67
CA GLU A 66 8.87 1.32 1.34
C GLU A 66 7.61 1.15 0.49
N ILE A 67 7.10 2.23 -0.09
CA ILE A 67 5.98 2.17 -1.04
C ILE A 67 6.52 1.90 -2.44
N MET A 68 6.28 0.69 -2.94
CA MET A 68 6.70 0.28 -4.26
C MET A 68 5.81 0.89 -5.35
N SER A 69 4.48 0.71 -5.23
CA SER A 69 3.53 1.13 -6.25
C SER A 69 2.12 1.36 -5.69
N VAL A 70 1.29 2.05 -6.47
CA VAL A 70 -0.15 2.26 -6.21
C VAL A 70 -0.90 1.72 -7.41
N PHE A 71 -1.98 0.97 -7.17
CA PHE A 71 -2.82 0.42 -8.23
C PHE A 71 -4.29 0.39 -7.83
N GLU A 72 -5.17 0.37 -8.82
CA GLU A 72 -6.61 0.23 -8.63
C GLU A 72 -6.97 -1.24 -8.84
N GLN A 73 -7.74 -1.82 -7.92
CA GLN A 73 -8.26 -3.19 -8.01
C GLN A 73 -9.79 -3.12 -8.00
N GLN A 74 -10.47 -3.88 -8.87
CA GLN A 74 -11.92 -3.99 -8.77
C GLN A 74 -12.29 -4.55 -7.40
N GLN A 75 -13.29 -3.96 -6.75
CA GLN A 75 -13.91 -4.55 -5.58
C GLN A 75 -14.44 -5.91 -5.98
N ILE A 76 -13.77 -6.97 -5.53
CA ILE A 76 -14.29 -8.32 -5.70
C ILE A 76 -15.35 -8.43 -4.62
N GLY A 77 -16.59 -8.07 -4.97
CA GLY A 77 -17.73 -8.41 -4.15
C GLY A 77 -17.68 -9.91 -3.90
N ALA A 78 -17.59 -10.31 -2.64
CA ALA A 78 -17.82 -11.69 -2.27
C ALA A 78 -19.25 -12.01 -2.73
N ALA A 79 -19.37 -12.75 -3.83
CA ALA A 79 -20.60 -13.36 -4.28
C ALA A 79 -20.92 -14.57 -3.39
#